data_AF-S4RK57-F1
#
_entry.id   AF-S4RK57-F1
#
_cell.length_a   1.000
_cell.length_b   1.000
_cell.length_c   1.000
_cell.angle_alpha   90.00
_cell.angle_beta   90.00
_cell.angle_gamma   90.00
#
_symmetry.space_group_name_H-M   'P 1'
#
loop_
_entity.id
_entity.type
_entity.pdbx_description
1 polymer ?
#
loop_
_entity_poly.entity_id
_entity_poly.type
_entity_poly.pdbx_seq_one_letter_code
_entity_poly.pdbx_strand_id
1 'polypeptide(L)'
;MAIATESCTSRMQFHVPMDVSGQTFIRKVKSHNQSEAPSIDWLGVFILTCATFSELLESDKQQRLRAHALHELGNLHYHSGNTSRAAFTCWSHALDAALGISDCLGSWSDAVARAAGKEASGDASSVLLRLGGVRGCLLAAVLASKIAQFILTADFAVRIRCSVLSSMLFKAIFRASLPHPKADVDYARYEVDGGQGSPVPGVEPLTPSPTPSGGSLDVGTIVSCLSFLARHLHRAGLLLPVLPLLALYQHLVCSICRDVQRSVEGRLLKVNVLTDLALFGDASREMCTVLLGEKLPLPVFPGFRATDSKPAAAAAAVVV
;
A
#
# COMPACT_ATOMS: atom_id res chain seq x y z
N MET A 1 33.04 -49.39 7.41
CA MET A 1 32.30 -49.20 6.15
C MET A 1 31.15 -48.25 6.48
N ALA A 2 31.39 -46.95 6.31
CA ALA A 2 30.48 -45.88 6.68
C ALA A 2 29.67 -45.46 5.45
N ILE A 3 28.35 -45.37 5.58
CA ILE A 3 27.48 -44.75 4.57
C ILE A 3 26.64 -43.70 5.29
N ALA A 4 26.73 -42.48 4.74
CA ALA A 4 26.30 -41.23 5.31
C ALA A 4 24.77 -41.05 5.29
N THR A 5 24.28 -40.41 6.35
CA THR A 5 22.95 -39.80 6.43
C THR A 5 23.06 -38.33 6.00
N GLU A 6 22.50 -37.96 4.85
CA GLU A 6 22.37 -36.56 4.45
C GLU A 6 21.11 -35.93 5.09
N SER A 7 21.36 -35.18 6.17
CA SER A 7 20.44 -34.21 6.76
C SER A 7 20.52 -32.91 5.96
N CYS A 8 19.45 -32.54 5.26
CA CYS A 8 19.34 -31.24 4.59
C CYS A 8 18.96 -30.15 5.62
N THR A 9 19.96 -29.63 6.33
CA THR A 9 19.85 -28.40 7.13
C THR A 9 20.21 -27.18 6.28
N SER A 10 19.21 -26.51 5.71
CA SER A 10 19.40 -25.22 5.06
C SER A 10 19.37 -24.10 6.11
N ARG A 11 20.56 -23.66 6.54
CA ARG A 11 20.76 -22.53 7.45
C ARG A 11 20.72 -21.21 6.66
N MET A 12 19.74 -20.39 7.02
CA MET A 12 19.52 -18.94 6.85
C MET A 12 20.57 -18.06 6.14
N GLN A 13 20.07 -17.10 5.34
CA GLN A 13 20.72 -15.80 5.17
C GLN A 13 19.79 -14.70 5.69
N PHE A 14 20.14 -14.14 6.86
CA PHE A 14 19.62 -12.86 7.30
C PHE A 14 20.42 -11.75 6.63
N HIS A 15 19.72 -10.80 6.00
CA HIS A 15 20.34 -9.62 5.44
C HIS A 15 20.73 -8.66 6.58
N VAL A 16 22.01 -8.61 6.93
CA VAL A 16 22.56 -7.61 7.85
C VAL A 16 22.71 -6.29 7.08
N PRO A 17 22.32 -5.12 7.63
CA PRO A 17 22.60 -3.83 7.00
C PRO A 17 24.09 -3.51 7.08
N MET A 18 24.64 -3.01 5.98
CA MET A 18 26.03 -2.59 5.88
C MET A 18 26.29 -1.36 6.78
N ASP A 19 27.15 -1.53 7.79
CA ASP A 19 27.61 -0.46 8.67
C ASP A 19 28.61 0.41 7.90
N VAL A 20 28.27 1.68 7.68
CA VAL A 20 29.11 2.66 6.98
C VAL A 20 29.61 3.69 7.98
N SER A 21 30.44 3.24 8.91
CA SER A 21 31.26 4.12 9.74
C SER A 21 32.73 3.91 9.39
N GLY A 22 33.28 4.80 8.54
CA GLY A 22 34.73 5.04 8.52
C GLY A 22 35.52 4.79 7.23
N GLN A 23 35.02 5.14 6.04
CA GLN A 23 35.89 5.16 4.85
C GLN A 23 35.82 6.49 4.07
N THR A 24 36.77 7.36 4.38
CA THR A 24 37.17 8.49 3.53
C THR A 24 37.88 7.96 2.29
N PHE A 25 37.31 8.17 1.09
CA PHE A 25 38.04 7.96 -0.16
C PHE A 25 38.11 9.25 -0.97
N ILE A 26 39.27 9.89 -0.89
CA ILE A 26 39.71 10.95 -1.81
C ILE A 26 39.91 10.30 -3.18
N ARG A 27 39.06 10.65 -4.15
CA ARG A 27 39.20 10.22 -5.55
C ARG A 27 40.27 11.08 -6.22
N LYS A 28 41.48 10.53 -6.33
CA LYS A 28 42.59 11.10 -7.10
C LYS A 28 42.24 11.06 -8.59
N VAL A 29 41.99 12.23 -9.19
CA VAL A 29 41.79 12.38 -10.64
C VAL A 29 43.13 12.12 -11.33
N LYS A 30 43.22 11.07 -12.14
CA LYS A 30 44.26 10.92 -13.16
C LYS A 30 43.60 11.08 -14.53
N SER A 31 44.01 12.12 -15.22
CA SER A 31 43.73 12.38 -16.63
C SER A 31 44.45 11.36 -17.52
N HIS A 32 43.71 10.67 -18.37
CA HIS A 32 44.21 10.18 -19.64
C HIS A 32 43.14 10.38 -20.70
N ASN A 33 43.51 11.12 -21.74
CA ASN A 33 42.70 11.46 -22.88
C ASN A 33 42.38 10.20 -23.70
N GLN A 34 41.10 9.86 -23.81
CA GLN A 34 40.54 9.22 -25.00
C GLN A 34 39.15 9.82 -25.24
N SER A 35 38.93 10.22 -26.50
CA SER A 35 37.70 10.83 -27.00
C SER A 35 36.57 9.80 -27.01
N GLU A 36 35.82 9.69 -25.91
CA GLU A 36 34.50 9.07 -25.90
C GLU A 36 33.45 10.17 -25.92
N ALA A 37 32.49 10.08 -26.84
CA ALA A 37 31.27 10.89 -26.80
C ALA A 37 30.65 10.79 -25.40
N PRO A 38 30.09 11.87 -24.83
CA PRO A 38 29.49 11.80 -23.50
C PRO A 38 28.41 10.72 -23.53
N SER A 39 28.64 9.62 -22.82
CA SER A 39 27.59 8.64 -22.55
C SER A 39 26.50 9.40 -21.82
N ILE A 40 25.37 9.62 -22.50
CA ILE A 40 24.26 10.37 -21.93
C ILE A 40 23.79 9.57 -20.71
N ASP A 41 23.94 10.15 -19.53
CA ASP A 41 23.34 9.61 -18.31
C ASP A 41 21.83 9.88 -18.37
N TRP A 42 21.12 8.98 -19.05
CA TRP A 42 19.68 9.05 -19.24
C TRP A 42 18.93 9.12 -17.90
N LEU A 43 19.48 8.51 -16.85
CA LEU A 43 18.88 8.55 -15.52
C LEU A 43 19.01 9.94 -14.90
N GLY A 44 20.20 10.56 -14.98
CA GLY A 44 20.42 11.93 -14.53
C GLY A 44 19.54 12.94 -15.28
N VAL A 45 19.40 12.80 -16.60
CA VAL A 45 18.52 13.65 -17.41
C VAL A 45 17.06 13.47 -17.01
N PHE A 46 16.62 12.24 -16.77
CA PHE A 46 15.24 11.96 -16.36
C PHE A 46 14.92 12.52 -14.98
N ILE A 47 15.82 12.35 -14.00
CA ILE A 47 15.69 12.93 -12.65
C ILE A 47 15.56 14.46 -12.73
N LEU A 48 16.42 15.12 -13.50
CA LEU A 48 16.37 16.58 -13.68
C LEU A 48 15.06 17.03 -14.33
N THR A 49 14.58 16.28 -15.33
CA THR A 49 13.32 16.58 -16.01
C THR A 49 12.13 16.44 -15.07
N CYS A 50 12.09 15.39 -14.25
CA CYS A 50 11.04 15.21 -13.25
C CYS A 50 11.09 16.28 -12.15
N ALA A 51 12.28 16.69 -11.72
CA ALA A 51 12.45 17.77 -10.75
C ALA A 51 11.92 19.11 -11.29
N THR A 52 12.36 19.52 -12.49
CA THR A 52 11.88 20.75 -13.13
C THR A 52 10.38 20.72 -13.40
N PHE A 53 9.83 19.57 -13.83
CA PHE A 53 8.38 19.39 -13.98
C PHE A 53 7.63 19.57 -12.66
N SER A 54 8.15 19.06 -11.55
CA SER A 54 7.51 19.22 -10.24
C SER A 54 7.45 20.67 -9.76
N GLU A 55 8.49 21.47 -10.05
CA GLU A 55 8.57 22.90 -9.74
C GLU A 55 7.59 23.72 -10.59
N LEU A 56 7.48 23.39 -11.89
CA LEU A 56 6.49 23.99 -12.78
C LEU A 56 5.06 23.74 -12.28
N LEU A 57 4.75 22.50 -11.87
CA LEU A 57 3.43 22.16 -11.32
C LEU A 57 3.12 22.85 -9.98
N GLU A 58 4.15 23.12 -9.18
CA GLU A 58 4.02 23.95 -7.98
C GLU A 58 3.62 25.37 -8.35
N SER A 59 4.30 25.98 -9.34
CA SER A 59 3.98 27.33 -9.80
C SER A 59 2.56 27.45 -10.37
N ASP A 60 2.08 26.39 -11.03
CA ASP A 60 0.73 26.32 -11.62
C ASP A 60 -0.34 25.83 -10.64
N LYS A 61 0.02 25.64 -9.36
CA LYS A 61 -0.86 25.18 -8.27
C LYS A 61 -1.55 23.82 -8.53
N GLN A 62 -0.97 22.99 -9.39
CA GLN A 62 -1.48 21.65 -9.74
C GLN A 62 -1.03 20.59 -8.72
N GLN A 63 -1.48 20.72 -7.47
CA GLN A 63 -0.96 19.91 -6.33
C GLN A 63 -1.10 18.39 -6.54
N ARG A 64 -2.19 17.93 -7.17
CA ARG A 64 -2.41 16.50 -7.44
C ARG A 64 -1.39 15.92 -8.42
N LEU A 65 -1.10 16.66 -9.49
CA LEU A 65 -0.14 16.22 -10.50
C LEU A 65 1.29 16.33 -9.95
N ARG A 66 1.55 17.38 -9.15
CA ARG A 66 2.80 17.55 -8.41
C ARG A 66 3.07 16.36 -7.49
N ALA A 67 2.09 15.93 -6.71
CA ALA A 67 2.23 14.80 -5.80
C ALA A 67 2.62 13.50 -6.55
N HIS A 68 2.06 13.28 -7.74
CA HIS A 68 2.41 12.12 -8.56
C HIS A 68 3.82 12.23 -9.15
N ALA A 69 4.20 13.40 -9.67
CA ALA A 69 5.56 13.63 -10.17
C ALA A 69 6.62 13.43 -9.07
N LEU A 70 6.36 13.94 -7.87
CA LEU A 70 7.24 13.76 -6.71
C LEU A 70 7.30 12.31 -6.22
N HIS A 71 6.21 11.56 -6.32
CA HIS A 71 6.19 10.13 -6.02
C HIS A 71 7.15 9.35 -6.93
N GLU A 72 7.08 9.59 -8.24
CA GLU A 72 7.98 8.97 -9.21
C GLU A 72 9.43 9.43 -9.04
N LEU A 73 9.66 10.74 -8.84
CA LEU A 73 11.00 11.26 -8.56
C LEU A 73 11.62 10.61 -7.30
N GLY A 74 10.82 10.41 -6.26
CA GLY A 74 11.27 9.70 -5.06
C GLY A 74 11.59 8.22 -5.33
N ASN A 75 10.82 7.54 -6.19
CA ASN A 75 11.12 6.17 -6.61
C ASN A 75 12.47 6.11 -7.34
N LEU A 76 12.72 7.05 -8.26
CA LEU A 76 14.00 7.16 -8.98
C LEU A 76 15.16 7.37 -8.01
N HIS A 77 15.04 8.31 -7.07
CA HIS A 77 16.09 8.53 -6.08
C HIS A 77 16.36 7.28 -5.25
N TYR A 78 15.32 6.57 -4.81
CA TYR A 78 15.48 5.35 -4.05
C TYR A 78 16.16 4.23 -4.84
N HIS A 79 15.74 4.00 -6.10
CA HIS A 79 16.28 2.92 -6.93
C HIS A 79 17.64 3.21 -7.55
N SER A 80 17.98 4.50 -7.74
CA SER A 80 19.29 4.92 -8.24
C SER A 80 20.42 4.79 -7.21
N GLY A 81 20.12 4.35 -5.97
CA GLY A 81 21.08 4.34 -4.87
C GLY A 81 21.46 5.74 -4.39
N ASN A 82 20.80 6.78 -4.90
CA ASN A 82 20.95 8.14 -4.43
C ASN A 82 20.42 8.24 -2.99
N THR A 83 21.09 9.08 -2.20
CA THR A 83 20.87 9.29 -0.76
C THR A 83 19.41 9.10 -0.34
N SER A 84 19.14 8.21 0.63
CA SER A 84 17.81 7.96 1.21
C SER A 84 17.06 9.25 1.60
N ARG A 85 17.81 10.28 1.96
CA ARG A 85 17.33 11.65 2.21
C ARG A 85 16.59 12.28 1.04
N ALA A 86 17.07 12.14 -0.20
CA ALA A 86 16.44 12.73 -1.38
C ALA A 86 15.08 12.07 -1.67
N ALA A 87 15.02 10.74 -1.57
CA ALA A 87 13.77 9.99 -1.68
C ALA A 87 12.78 10.41 -0.57
N PHE A 88 13.26 10.55 0.67
CA PHE A 88 12.46 11.03 1.78
C PHE A 88 11.89 12.43 1.54
N THR A 89 12.70 13.40 1.09
CA THR A 89 12.23 14.75 0.77
C THR A 89 11.16 14.72 -0.32
N CYS A 90 11.38 13.95 -1.39
CA CYS A 90 10.39 13.84 -2.47
C CYS A 90 9.08 13.21 -1.99
N TRP A 91 9.14 12.10 -1.24
CA TRP A 91 7.93 11.43 -0.75
C TRP A 91 7.19 12.22 0.33
N SER A 92 7.90 12.94 1.21
CA SER A 92 7.27 13.81 2.22
C SER A 92 6.60 15.01 1.56
N HIS A 93 7.25 15.67 0.60
CA HIS A 93 6.62 16.76 -0.16
C HIS A 93 5.43 16.26 -1.01
N ALA A 94 5.52 15.05 -1.57
CA ALA A 94 4.41 14.42 -2.28
C ALA A 94 3.22 14.16 -1.35
N LEU A 95 3.48 13.72 -0.12
CA LEU A 95 2.46 13.48 0.90
C LEU A 95 1.75 14.78 1.29
N ASP A 96 2.54 15.84 1.51
CA ASP A 96 2.03 17.18 1.82
C ASP A 96 1.15 17.71 0.68
N ALA A 97 1.60 17.60 -0.57
CA ALA A 97 0.84 18.00 -1.75
C ALA A 97 -0.43 17.16 -1.95
N ALA A 98 -0.41 15.87 -1.61
CA ALA A 98 -1.57 14.98 -1.73
C ALA A 98 -2.69 15.30 -0.73
N LEU A 99 -2.35 15.77 0.47
CA LEU A 99 -3.30 16.08 1.54
C LEU A 99 -3.54 17.57 1.76
N GLY A 100 -2.73 18.44 1.18
CA GLY A 100 -2.76 19.88 1.43
C GLY A 100 -2.35 20.26 2.86
N ILE A 101 -1.52 19.44 3.51
CA ILE A 101 -1.02 19.66 4.87
C ILE A 101 0.50 19.88 4.79
N SER A 102 1.01 20.99 5.31
CA SER A 102 2.46 21.22 5.41
C SER A 102 3.06 20.39 6.55
N ASP A 103 4.19 19.73 6.29
CA ASP A 103 4.82 18.79 7.21
C ASP A 103 3.82 17.76 7.75
N CYS A 104 3.22 16.99 6.83
CA CYS A 104 2.18 16.04 7.15
C CYS A 104 2.67 14.98 8.14
N LEU A 105 3.93 14.53 8.07
CA LEU A 105 4.45 13.49 8.97
C LEU A 105 4.50 13.95 10.44
N GLY A 106 4.86 15.20 10.69
CA GLY A 106 4.88 15.80 12.02
C GLY A 106 3.48 16.19 12.51
N SER A 107 2.71 16.87 11.65
CA SER A 107 1.55 17.67 12.06
C SER A 107 0.18 17.07 11.75
N TRP A 108 0.09 15.89 11.11
CA TRP A 108 -1.19 15.32 10.69
C TRP A 108 -2.20 15.17 11.83
N SER A 109 -1.76 14.80 13.04
CA SER A 109 -2.67 14.63 14.20
C SER A 109 -3.35 15.94 14.56
N ASP A 110 -2.60 17.03 14.50
CA ASP A 110 -3.07 18.36 14.88
C ASP A 110 -3.90 18.97 13.75
N ALA A 111 -3.54 18.68 12.49
CA ALA A 111 -4.36 19.02 11.33
C ALA A 111 -5.73 18.32 11.39
N VAL A 112 -5.75 17.03 11.73
CA VAL A 112 -6.99 16.26 11.91
C VAL A 112 -7.79 16.82 13.09
N ALA A 113 -7.17 17.09 14.24
CA ALA A 113 -7.84 17.65 15.40
C ALA A 113 -8.45 19.04 15.12
N ARG A 114 -7.72 19.93 14.44
CA ARG A 114 -8.22 21.26 14.03
C ARG A 114 -9.38 21.16 13.05
N ALA A 115 -9.29 20.25 12.07
CA ALA A 115 -10.35 20.04 11.08
C ALA A 115 -11.56 19.30 11.68
N ALA A 116 -11.39 18.55 12.77
CA ALA A 116 -12.47 17.93 13.54
C ALA A 116 -13.16 18.93 14.48
N GLY A 117 -12.48 19.98 14.94
CA GLY A 117 -12.94 20.96 15.95
C GLY A 117 -14.20 21.80 15.64
N LYS A 118 -15.00 21.43 14.63
CA LYS A 118 -16.35 21.96 14.36
C LYS A 118 -17.44 20.89 14.37
N GLU A 119 -17.10 19.60 14.36
CA GLU A 119 -18.05 18.50 14.37
C GLU A 119 -17.62 17.47 15.41
N ALA A 120 -18.39 17.35 16.49
CA ALA A 120 -18.04 16.64 17.72
C ALA A 120 -17.88 15.10 17.59
N SER A 121 -17.79 14.53 16.39
CA SER A 121 -17.69 13.07 16.21
C SER A 121 -16.97 12.61 14.92
N GLY A 122 -16.16 13.46 14.29
CA GLY A 122 -15.52 13.11 13.02
C GLY A 122 -14.39 12.08 13.19
N ASP A 123 -14.58 10.86 12.69
CA ASP A 123 -13.51 9.87 12.60
C ASP A 123 -12.34 10.39 11.74
N ALA A 124 -11.09 10.20 12.18
CA ALA A 124 -9.90 10.76 11.55
C ALA A 124 -9.81 10.42 10.04
N SER A 125 -10.16 9.19 9.66
CA SER A 125 -10.21 8.77 8.26
C SER A 125 -11.20 9.58 7.41
N SER A 126 -12.32 10.03 7.98
CA SER A 126 -13.27 10.89 7.26
C SER A 126 -12.73 12.31 7.06
N VAL A 127 -12.00 12.84 8.03
CA VAL A 127 -11.34 14.14 7.93
C VAL A 127 -10.28 14.11 6.84
N LEU A 128 -9.43 13.08 6.83
CA LEU A 128 -8.40 12.88 5.82
C LEU A 128 -9.00 12.72 4.41
N LEU A 129 -10.14 12.01 4.30
CA LEU A 129 -10.85 11.89 3.03
C LEU A 129 -11.30 13.26 2.49
N ARG A 130 -11.80 14.15 3.35
CA ARG A 130 -12.19 15.51 2.94
C ARG A 130 -11.00 16.35 2.46
N LEU A 131 -9.82 16.13 3.04
CA LEU A 131 -8.61 16.87 2.69
C LEU A 131 -8.01 16.41 1.35
N GLY A 132 -7.77 15.11 1.19
CA GLY A 132 -7.10 14.57 -0.01
C GLY A 132 -8.03 14.09 -1.12
N GLY A 133 -9.31 13.87 -0.82
CA GLY A 133 -10.19 13.04 -1.65
C GLY A 133 -9.69 11.59 -1.75
N VAL A 134 -10.40 10.76 -2.51
CA VAL A 134 -10.10 9.31 -2.62
C VAL A 134 -8.69 9.07 -3.19
N ARG A 135 -8.38 9.70 -4.33
CA ARG A 135 -7.09 9.51 -5.02
C ARG A 135 -5.92 10.09 -4.22
N GLY A 136 -6.12 11.23 -3.57
CA GLY A 136 -5.10 11.82 -2.69
C GLY A 136 -4.84 10.96 -1.47
N CYS A 137 -5.89 10.40 -0.84
CA CYS A 137 -5.73 9.47 0.28
C CYS A 137 -5.00 8.19 -0.14
N LEU A 138 -5.33 7.60 -1.30
CA LEU A 138 -4.66 6.42 -1.80
C LEU A 138 -3.15 6.66 -2.06
N LEU A 139 -2.82 7.75 -2.74
CA LEU A 139 -1.43 8.13 -3.00
C LEU A 139 -0.68 8.43 -1.70
N ALA A 140 -1.29 9.23 -0.81
CA ALA A 140 -0.74 9.57 0.51
C ALA A 140 -0.50 8.32 1.37
N ALA A 141 -1.42 7.35 1.34
CA ALA A 141 -1.25 6.08 2.05
C ALA A 141 -0.03 5.31 1.54
N VAL A 142 0.13 5.19 0.22
CA VAL A 142 1.31 4.52 -0.36
C VAL A 142 2.60 5.26 -0.03
N LEU A 143 2.62 6.60 -0.10
CA LEU A 143 3.79 7.40 0.25
C LEU A 143 4.17 7.22 1.73
N ALA A 144 3.22 7.33 2.65
CA ALA A 144 3.45 7.12 4.08
C ALA A 144 3.96 5.68 4.34
N SER A 145 3.36 4.67 3.70
CA SER A 145 3.83 3.29 3.78
C SER A 145 5.27 3.13 3.28
N LYS A 146 5.63 3.72 2.14
CA LYS A 146 7.00 3.67 1.59
C LYS A 146 8.02 4.32 2.53
N ILE A 147 7.69 5.49 3.08
CA ILE A 147 8.54 6.17 4.06
C ILE A 147 8.75 5.29 5.31
N ALA A 148 7.67 4.71 5.84
CA ALA A 148 7.74 3.79 6.97
C ALA A 148 8.50 2.48 6.65
N GLN A 149 8.40 1.97 5.42
CA GLN A 149 9.03 0.71 5.01
C GLN A 149 10.52 0.86 4.74
N PHE A 150 10.91 1.93 4.05
CA PHE A 150 12.25 2.05 3.45
C PHE A 150 13.13 3.12 4.08
N ILE A 151 12.56 4.15 4.72
CA ILE A 151 13.35 5.26 5.28
C ILE A 151 13.43 5.17 6.81
N LEU A 152 12.28 5.03 7.48
CA LEU A 152 12.18 5.09 8.95
C LEU A 152 12.53 3.75 9.63
N THR A 153 13.47 3.00 9.09
CA THR A 153 13.81 1.65 9.60
C THR A 153 14.47 1.67 10.98
N ALA A 154 15.17 2.77 11.32
CA ALA A 154 15.90 2.93 12.58
C ALA A 154 15.04 3.45 13.75
N ASP A 155 14.02 4.27 13.47
CA ASP A 155 13.16 4.87 14.51
C ASP A 155 11.80 4.19 14.55
N PHE A 156 11.62 3.28 15.51
CA PHE A 156 10.40 2.51 15.65
C PHE A 156 9.17 3.37 15.98
N ALA A 157 9.32 4.40 16.81
CA ALA A 157 8.20 5.23 17.25
C ALA A 157 7.64 6.07 16.08
N VAL A 158 8.54 6.71 15.32
CA VAL A 158 8.15 7.50 14.15
C VAL A 158 7.62 6.60 13.04
N ARG A 159 8.20 5.42 12.85
CA ARG A 159 7.73 4.41 11.90
C ARG A 159 6.30 3.95 12.18
N ILE A 160 5.97 3.68 13.45
CA ILE A 160 4.62 3.31 13.86
C ILE A 160 3.64 4.47 13.64
N ARG A 161 4.01 5.70 14.04
CA ARG A 161 3.17 6.88 13.81
C ARG A 161 2.86 7.09 12.32
N CYS A 162 3.86 6.92 11.45
CA CYS A 162 3.70 6.99 9.99
C CYS A 162 2.81 5.84 9.45
N SER A 163 2.96 4.64 9.99
CA SER A 163 2.13 3.48 9.63
C SER A 163 0.67 3.64 10.05
N VAL A 164 0.42 4.26 11.21
CA VAL A 164 -0.93 4.62 11.67
C VAL A 164 -1.55 5.64 10.73
N LEU A 165 -0.85 6.71 10.36
CA LEU A 165 -1.30 7.66 9.33
C LEU A 165 -1.69 6.94 8.04
N SER A 166 -0.81 6.08 7.53
CA SER A 166 -1.07 5.28 6.33
C SER A 166 -2.30 4.40 6.48
N SER A 167 -2.51 3.79 7.64
CA SER A 167 -3.66 2.93 7.89
C SER A 167 -4.98 3.70 7.85
N MET A 168 -5.01 4.90 8.43
CA MET A 168 -6.18 5.77 8.41
C MET A 168 -6.49 6.27 7.00
N LEU A 169 -5.48 6.51 6.18
CA LEU A 169 -5.63 6.93 4.77
C LEU A 169 -6.18 5.80 3.90
N PHE A 170 -5.72 4.56 4.07
CA PHE A 170 -6.33 3.42 3.40
C PHE A 170 -7.78 3.20 3.84
N LYS A 171 -8.03 3.31 5.15
CA LYS A 171 -9.41 3.24 5.69
C LYS A 171 -10.29 4.37 5.17
N ALA A 172 -9.74 5.56 4.89
CA ALA A 172 -10.47 6.69 4.33
C ALA A 172 -11.11 6.37 2.98
N ILE A 173 -10.53 5.46 2.19
CA ILE A 173 -11.08 5.03 0.89
C ILE A 173 -12.47 4.40 1.08
N PHE A 174 -12.66 3.57 2.11
CA PHE A 174 -13.97 3.00 2.44
C PHE A 174 -14.99 4.05 2.88
N ARG A 175 -14.57 5.26 3.23
CA ARG A 175 -15.49 6.34 3.63
C ARG A 175 -16.02 7.15 2.47
N ALA A 176 -15.53 6.87 1.27
CA ALA A 176 -15.97 7.53 0.05
C ALA A 176 -17.27 6.95 -0.53
N SER A 177 -17.70 5.77 -0.08
CA SER A 177 -18.93 5.09 -0.48
C SER A 177 -19.71 4.58 0.72
N LEU A 178 -21.03 4.53 0.55
CA LEU A 178 -21.96 3.87 1.46
C LEU A 178 -22.20 2.47 0.87
N PRO A 179 -21.55 1.41 1.39
CA PRO A 179 -22.07 0.68 2.57
C PRO A 179 -20.98 0.15 3.52
N HIS A 180 -19.76 0.70 3.48
CA HIS A 180 -18.64 0.12 4.23
C HIS A 180 -18.75 0.37 5.75
N PRO A 181 -18.21 -0.55 6.57
CA PRO A 181 -18.23 -0.38 8.01
C PRO A 181 -17.50 0.88 8.50
N LYS A 182 -17.97 1.44 9.62
CA LYS A 182 -17.32 2.60 10.24
C LYS A 182 -16.34 2.16 11.33
N ALA A 183 -16.72 1.23 12.20
CA ALA A 183 -15.82 0.73 13.23
C ALA A 183 -14.83 -0.30 12.64
N ASP A 184 -13.60 -0.32 13.17
CA ASP A 184 -12.57 -1.25 12.69
C ASP A 184 -12.93 -2.71 12.99
N VAL A 185 -13.58 -2.97 14.13
CA VAL A 185 -13.99 -4.32 14.53
C VAL A 185 -14.97 -4.95 13.55
N ASP A 186 -15.83 -4.15 12.92
CA ASP A 186 -16.82 -4.64 11.96
C ASP A 186 -16.15 -5.20 10.69
N TYR A 187 -14.89 -4.83 10.43
CA TYR A 187 -14.10 -5.41 9.34
C TYR A 187 -13.68 -6.86 9.59
N ALA A 188 -13.88 -7.41 10.79
CA ALA A 188 -13.64 -8.83 11.08
C ALA A 188 -14.44 -9.74 10.14
N ARG A 189 -15.70 -9.39 9.87
CA ARG A 189 -16.62 -10.15 9.00
C ARG A 189 -16.78 -9.55 7.60
N TYR A 190 -16.29 -8.33 7.41
CA TYR A 190 -16.48 -7.60 6.18
C TYR A 190 -15.62 -8.18 5.04
N GLU A 191 -16.24 -8.32 3.88
CA GLU A 191 -15.57 -8.63 2.62
C GLU A 191 -16.13 -7.70 1.54
N VAL A 192 -15.25 -7.13 0.74
CA VAL A 192 -15.63 -6.17 -0.31
C VAL A 192 -16.44 -6.85 -1.42
N ASP A 193 -16.05 -8.07 -1.80
CA ASP A 193 -16.59 -8.79 -2.97
C ASP A 193 -17.81 -9.69 -2.66
N GLY A 194 -18.28 -9.72 -1.42
CA GLY A 194 -19.28 -10.66 -0.91
C GLY A 194 -20.74 -10.41 -1.32
N GLY A 195 -21.00 -9.76 -2.46
CA GLY A 195 -22.35 -9.53 -2.98
C GLY A 195 -23.21 -8.47 -2.26
N GLN A 196 -22.69 -7.84 -1.19
CA GLN A 196 -23.32 -6.70 -0.50
C GLN A 196 -22.50 -5.40 -0.55
N GLY A 197 -21.27 -5.43 -1.06
CA GLY A 197 -20.40 -4.25 -1.19
C GLY A 197 -20.59 -3.56 -2.54
N SER A 198 -20.75 -2.24 -2.52
CA SER A 198 -20.48 -1.42 -3.72
C SER A 198 -19.00 -1.51 -4.08
N PRO A 199 -18.60 -1.30 -5.35
CA PRO A 199 -17.19 -1.15 -5.72
C PRO A 199 -16.50 -0.12 -4.81
N VAL A 200 -15.26 -0.41 -4.40
CA VAL A 200 -14.48 0.52 -3.58
C VAL A 200 -14.12 1.71 -4.46
N PRO A 201 -14.56 2.94 -4.12
CA PRO A 201 -14.29 4.12 -4.92
C PRO A 201 -12.80 4.33 -5.08
N GLY A 202 -12.36 4.65 -6.30
CA GLY A 202 -10.94 4.86 -6.61
C GLY A 202 -10.13 3.58 -6.85
N VAL A 203 -10.73 2.40 -6.67
CA VAL A 203 -10.19 1.10 -7.12
C VAL A 203 -10.82 0.66 -8.45
N GLU A 204 -11.87 1.35 -8.87
CA GLU A 204 -12.63 1.11 -10.09
C GLU A 204 -11.97 1.72 -11.33
N PRO A 205 -11.96 0.95 -12.42
CA PRO A 205 -10.99 -0.10 -12.60
C PRO A 205 -9.58 0.49 -12.77
N LEU A 206 -8.64 -0.01 -11.96
CA LEU A 206 -7.19 0.06 -12.23
C LEU A 206 -6.81 -0.72 -13.52
N THR A 207 -7.77 -0.98 -14.42
CA THR A 207 -7.53 -1.36 -15.81
C THR A 207 -6.79 -0.23 -16.50
N PRO A 208 -5.82 -0.54 -17.38
CA PRO A 208 -5.23 0.47 -18.23
C PRO A 208 -6.33 1.10 -19.08
N SER A 209 -6.74 2.32 -18.71
CA SER A 209 -7.40 3.17 -19.69
C SER A 209 -6.44 3.29 -20.89
N PRO A 210 -6.90 3.13 -22.13
CA PRO A 210 -6.08 3.35 -23.32
C PRO A 210 -5.65 4.83 -23.47
N THR A 211 -6.07 5.72 -22.57
CA THR A 211 -5.61 7.11 -22.51
C THR A 211 -4.48 7.29 -21.50
N PRO A 212 -3.32 7.87 -21.90
CA PRO A 212 -2.18 8.16 -21.02
C PRO A 212 -2.43 9.39 -20.12
N SER A 213 -3.67 9.60 -19.66
CA SER A 213 -4.08 10.78 -18.91
C SER A 213 -4.49 10.38 -17.49
N GLY A 214 -3.53 10.41 -16.58
CA GLY A 214 -3.80 10.37 -15.14
C GLY A 214 -2.97 9.32 -14.42
N GLY A 215 -1.91 9.77 -13.74
CA GLY A 215 -1.00 8.97 -12.94
C GLY A 215 -1.67 7.84 -12.17
N SER A 216 -1.58 6.63 -12.71
CA SER A 216 -2.17 5.43 -12.13
C SER A 216 -1.15 4.81 -11.18
N LEU A 217 -1.59 4.50 -9.98
CA LEU A 217 -0.75 3.86 -8.99
C LEU A 217 -0.75 2.35 -9.27
N ASP A 218 0.43 1.76 -9.40
CA ASP A 218 0.56 0.33 -9.64
C ASP A 218 -0.09 -0.50 -8.51
N VAL A 219 -0.94 -1.45 -8.90
CA VAL A 219 -1.66 -2.35 -7.98
C VAL A 219 -0.67 -3.16 -7.15
N GLY A 220 0.44 -3.61 -7.75
CA GLY A 220 1.48 -4.37 -7.05
C GLY A 220 2.10 -3.57 -5.90
N THR A 221 2.33 -2.28 -6.12
CA THR A 221 2.80 -1.34 -5.10
C THR A 221 1.80 -1.18 -3.97
N ILE A 222 0.51 -1.03 -4.26
CA ILE A 222 -0.55 -0.91 -3.24
C ILE A 222 -0.63 -2.19 -2.40
N VAL A 223 -0.66 -3.36 -3.04
CA VAL A 223 -0.69 -4.67 -2.40
C VAL A 223 0.53 -4.88 -1.49
N SER A 224 1.72 -4.49 -1.95
CA SER A 224 2.96 -4.56 -1.17
C SER A 224 2.90 -3.67 0.07
N CYS A 225 2.42 -2.42 -0.08
CA CYS A 225 2.25 -1.47 1.02
C CYS A 225 1.24 -1.97 2.07
N LEU A 226 0.07 -2.45 1.63
CA LEU A 226 -0.95 -3.01 2.53
C LEU A 226 -0.42 -4.22 3.29
N SER A 227 0.28 -5.13 2.61
CA SER A 227 0.87 -6.31 3.23
C SER A 227 1.97 -5.95 4.24
N PHE A 228 2.82 -4.96 3.92
CA PHE A 228 3.79 -4.41 4.86
C PHE A 228 3.11 -3.84 6.10
N LEU A 229 2.15 -2.94 5.93
CA LEU A 229 1.46 -2.26 7.03
C LEU A 229 0.71 -3.24 7.92
N ALA A 230 -0.06 -4.16 7.34
CA ALA A 230 -0.83 -5.14 8.10
C ALA A 230 0.09 -5.97 9.01
N ARG A 231 1.23 -6.46 8.47
CA ARG A 231 2.22 -7.20 9.27
C ARG A 231 2.95 -6.33 10.28
N HIS A 232 3.26 -5.08 9.93
CA HIS A 232 4.00 -4.18 10.82
C HIS A 232 3.15 -3.73 12.01
N LEU A 233 1.90 -3.34 11.77
CA LEU A 233 0.94 -2.96 12.81
C LEU A 233 0.53 -4.15 13.68
N HIS A 234 0.35 -5.34 13.08
CA HIS A 234 0.12 -6.58 13.83
C HIS A 234 1.25 -6.87 14.83
N ARG A 235 2.51 -6.84 14.37
CA ARG A 235 3.69 -7.01 15.25
C ARG A 235 3.82 -5.95 16.33
N ALA A 236 3.28 -4.75 16.09
CA ALA A 236 3.26 -3.66 17.06
C ALA A 236 2.08 -3.73 18.05
N GLY A 237 1.20 -4.73 17.92
CA GLY A 237 0.02 -4.89 18.78
C GLY A 237 -1.15 -3.95 18.42
N LEU A 238 -1.07 -3.21 17.31
CA LEU A 238 -2.15 -2.34 16.83
C LEU A 238 -3.09 -3.15 15.94
N LEU A 239 -3.91 -4.01 16.57
CA LEU A 239 -4.69 -5.05 15.88
C LEU A 239 -5.92 -4.52 15.14
N LEU A 240 -6.65 -3.56 15.71
CA LEU A 240 -7.90 -3.05 15.11
C LEU A 240 -7.68 -2.38 13.73
N PRO A 241 -6.71 -1.45 13.56
CA PRO A 241 -6.46 -0.81 12.27
C PRO A 241 -6.02 -1.78 11.17
N VAL A 242 -5.61 -3.01 11.52
CA VAL A 242 -5.20 -4.02 10.54
C VAL A 242 -6.41 -4.60 9.79
N LEU A 243 -7.59 -4.68 10.42
CA LEU A 243 -8.77 -5.30 9.81
C LEU A 243 -9.24 -4.58 8.53
N PRO A 244 -9.38 -3.24 8.48
CA PRO A 244 -9.68 -2.53 7.23
C PRO A 244 -8.60 -2.74 6.16
N LEU A 245 -7.33 -2.79 6.54
CA LEU A 245 -6.23 -3.02 5.60
C LEU A 245 -6.32 -4.40 4.96
N LEU A 246 -6.63 -5.43 5.75
CA LEU A 246 -6.80 -6.79 5.26
C LEU A 246 -8.04 -6.94 4.37
N ALA A 247 -9.12 -6.21 4.66
CA ALA A 247 -10.29 -6.20 3.78
C ALA A 247 -9.97 -5.61 2.40
N LEU A 248 -9.22 -4.50 2.35
CA LEU A 248 -8.78 -3.91 1.08
C LEU A 248 -7.76 -4.80 0.37
N TYR A 249 -6.81 -5.36 1.12
CA TYR A 249 -5.80 -6.27 0.59
C TYR A 249 -6.44 -7.50 -0.05
N GLN A 250 -7.41 -8.15 0.62
CA GLN A 250 -8.12 -9.30 0.03
C GLN A 250 -8.89 -8.92 -1.22
N HIS A 251 -9.54 -7.75 -1.25
CA HIS A 251 -10.21 -7.31 -2.47
C HIS A 251 -9.24 -7.21 -3.66
N LEU A 252 -8.12 -6.52 -3.47
CA LEU A 252 -7.13 -6.34 -4.52
C LEU A 252 -6.54 -7.68 -4.96
N VAL A 253 -6.17 -8.54 -4.02
CA VAL A 253 -5.48 -9.79 -4.32
C VAL A 253 -6.43 -10.85 -4.88
N CYS A 254 -7.66 -10.94 -4.36
CA CYS A 254 -8.63 -11.92 -4.81
C CYS A 254 -9.29 -11.52 -6.14
N SER A 255 -9.77 -10.28 -6.25
CA SER A 255 -10.60 -9.84 -7.39
C SER A 255 -9.80 -9.24 -8.53
N ILE A 256 -8.74 -8.48 -8.22
CA ILE A 256 -7.96 -7.77 -9.25
C ILE A 256 -6.74 -8.58 -9.68
N CYS A 257 -5.86 -8.93 -8.74
CA CYS A 257 -4.64 -9.66 -9.05
C CYS A 257 -4.90 -11.16 -9.30
N ARG A 258 -5.98 -11.71 -8.70
CA ARG A 258 -6.31 -13.14 -8.71
C ARG A 258 -5.15 -14.05 -8.29
N ASP A 259 -4.37 -13.61 -7.30
CA ASP A 259 -3.20 -14.32 -6.78
C ASP A 259 -3.57 -15.19 -5.57
N VAL A 260 -3.62 -16.51 -5.78
CA VAL A 260 -4.04 -17.47 -4.75
C VAL A 260 -3.09 -17.48 -3.55
N GLN A 261 -1.79 -17.43 -3.78
CA GLN A 261 -0.81 -17.51 -2.69
C GLN A 261 -0.95 -16.31 -1.75
N ARG A 262 -0.96 -15.10 -2.32
CA ARG A 262 -1.15 -13.88 -1.54
C ARG A 262 -2.53 -13.82 -0.88
N SER A 263 -3.56 -14.37 -1.52
CA SER A 263 -4.91 -14.45 -0.94
C SER A 263 -4.90 -15.30 0.32
N VAL A 264 -4.24 -16.46 0.30
CA VAL A 264 -4.12 -17.34 1.48
C VAL A 264 -3.28 -16.68 2.57
N GLU A 265 -2.13 -16.08 2.23
CA GLU A 265 -1.28 -15.37 3.20
C GLU A 265 -2.04 -14.25 3.93
N GLY A 266 -2.84 -13.46 3.21
CA GLY A 266 -3.66 -12.41 3.81
C GLY A 266 -4.76 -12.94 4.73
N ARG A 267 -5.45 -14.02 4.35
CA ARG A 267 -6.45 -14.67 5.21
C ARG A 267 -5.84 -15.31 6.45
N LEU A 268 -4.68 -15.95 6.33
CA LEU A 268 -3.94 -16.49 7.50
C LEU A 268 -3.52 -15.37 8.45
N LEU A 269 -3.05 -14.23 7.92
CA LEU A 269 -2.76 -13.06 8.74
C LEU A 269 -4.04 -12.54 9.44
N LYS A 270 -5.19 -12.55 8.75
CA LYS A 270 -6.48 -12.19 9.36
C LYS A 270 -6.85 -13.14 10.50
N VAL A 271 -6.67 -14.45 10.34
CA VAL A 271 -6.90 -15.43 11.43
C VAL A 271 -6.04 -15.12 12.65
N ASN A 272 -4.75 -14.82 12.45
CA ASN A 272 -3.85 -14.47 13.56
C ASN A 272 -4.32 -13.21 14.28
N VAL A 273 -4.66 -12.15 13.54
CA VAL A 273 -5.16 -10.89 14.12
C VAL A 273 -6.47 -11.10 14.89
N LEU A 274 -7.40 -11.89 14.35
CA LEU A 274 -8.67 -12.21 15.02
C LEU A 274 -8.45 -13.04 16.28
N THR A 275 -7.48 -13.95 16.27
CA THR A 275 -7.10 -14.77 17.44
C THR A 275 -6.50 -13.89 18.53
N ASP A 276 -5.60 -12.97 18.17
CA ASP A 276 -4.99 -12.02 19.11
C ASP A 276 -6.02 -11.01 19.67
N LEU A 277 -7.08 -10.71 18.92
CA LEU A 277 -8.25 -9.95 19.37
C LEU A 277 -9.26 -10.78 20.19
N ALA A 278 -9.01 -12.08 20.40
CA ALA A 278 -9.92 -13.03 21.05
C ALA A 278 -11.29 -13.19 20.36
N LEU A 279 -11.39 -12.88 19.06
CA LEU A 279 -12.58 -13.08 18.23
C LEU A 279 -12.59 -14.50 17.63
N PHE A 280 -12.56 -15.52 18.49
CA PHE A 280 -12.34 -16.91 18.08
C PHE A 280 -13.38 -17.45 17.09
N GLY A 281 -14.65 -17.04 17.19
CA GLY A 281 -15.69 -17.47 16.25
C GLY A 281 -15.51 -16.94 14.83
N ASP A 282 -14.94 -15.73 14.70
CA ASP A 282 -14.63 -15.16 13.39
C ASP A 282 -13.31 -15.74 12.85
N ALA A 283 -12.33 -15.97 13.73
CA ALA A 283 -11.08 -16.65 13.38
C ALA A 283 -11.33 -18.07 12.86
N SER A 284 -12.19 -18.86 13.53
CA SER A 284 -12.54 -20.21 13.09
C SER A 284 -13.25 -20.22 11.75
N ARG A 285 -14.16 -19.25 11.51
CA ARG A 285 -14.85 -19.12 10.23
C ARG A 285 -13.87 -18.81 9.10
N GLU A 286 -12.99 -17.83 9.28
CA GLU A 286 -11.99 -17.46 8.28
C GLU A 286 -11.04 -18.64 7.98
N MET A 287 -10.64 -19.38 9.02
CA MET A 287 -9.85 -20.62 8.85
C MET A 287 -10.61 -21.67 8.03
N CYS A 288 -11.90 -21.91 8.29
CA CYS A 288 -12.73 -22.81 7.49
C CYS A 288 -12.80 -22.36 6.02
N THR A 289 -13.00 -21.06 5.76
CA THR A 289 -13.00 -20.50 4.39
C THR A 289 -11.69 -20.81 3.67
N VAL A 290 -10.54 -20.66 4.34
CA VAL A 290 -9.23 -21.00 3.76
C VAL A 290 -9.11 -22.50 3.48
N LEU A 291 -9.48 -23.37 4.44
CA LEU A 291 -9.36 -24.83 4.30
C LEU A 291 -10.28 -25.41 3.22
N LEU A 292 -11.48 -24.85 3.07
CA LEU A 292 -12.44 -25.24 2.05
C LEU A 292 -12.13 -24.62 0.67
N GLY A 293 -11.15 -23.72 0.60
CA GLY A 293 -10.84 -22.98 -0.62
C GLY A 293 -11.96 -22.03 -1.06
N GLU A 294 -12.89 -21.72 -0.17
CA GLU A 294 -13.98 -20.79 -0.44
C GLU A 294 -13.41 -19.39 -0.68
N LYS A 295 -13.94 -18.69 -1.68
CA LYS A 295 -13.57 -17.29 -1.97
C LYS A 295 -12.07 -17.08 -2.24
N LEU A 296 -11.37 -18.13 -2.67
CA LEU A 296 -10.06 -18.01 -3.30
C LEU A 296 -10.24 -17.80 -4.81
N PRO A 297 -9.31 -17.08 -5.46
CA PRO A 297 -9.34 -16.93 -6.91
C PRO A 297 -9.30 -18.31 -7.57
N LEU A 298 -10.26 -18.58 -8.46
CA LEU A 298 -10.17 -19.77 -9.30
C LEU A 298 -8.96 -19.60 -10.23
N PRO A 299 -8.07 -20.61 -10.32
CA PRO A 299 -6.99 -20.58 -11.28
C PRO A 299 -7.58 -20.47 -12.67
N VAL A 300 -7.17 -19.43 -13.41
CA VAL A 300 -7.57 -19.28 -14.80
C VAL A 300 -6.79 -20.33 -15.59
N PHE A 301 -7.44 -21.46 -15.90
CA PHE A 301 -6.89 -22.40 -16.85
C PHE A 301 -6.87 -21.72 -18.23
N PRO A 302 -5.71 -21.68 -18.92
CA PRO A 302 -5.64 -21.11 -20.28
C PRO A 302 -6.61 -21.89 -21.19
N GLY A 303 -7.71 -21.23 -21.60
CA GLY A 303 -8.73 -21.82 -22.47
C GLY A 303 -10.17 -21.75 -21.94
N PHE A 304 -10.40 -21.47 -20.66
CA PHE A 304 -11.75 -21.35 -20.11
C PHE A 304 -12.17 -19.88 -20.00
N ARG A 305 -13.01 -19.40 -20.92
CA ARG A 305 -13.74 -18.14 -20.72
C ARG A 305 -14.77 -18.38 -19.62
N ALA A 306 -14.60 -17.72 -18.47
CA ALA A 306 -15.65 -17.66 -17.46
C ALA A 306 -16.87 -16.97 -18.09
N THR A 307 -17.92 -17.73 -18.37
CA THR A 307 -19.24 -17.16 -18.66
C THR A 307 -19.79 -16.64 -17.34
N ASP A 308 -20.06 -15.35 -17.25
CA ASP A 308 -20.84 -14.78 -16.16
C ASP A 308 -22.24 -15.42 -16.16
N SER A 309 -22.42 -16.51 -15.40
CA SER A 309 -23.73 -17.08 -15.14
C SER A 309 -24.42 -16.25 -14.06
N LYS A 310 -25.17 -15.25 -14.51
CA LYS A 310 -26.24 -14.64 -13.71
C LYS A 310 -27.16 -15.76 -13.22
N PRO A 311 -27.46 -15.91 -11.91
CA PRO A 311 -28.35 -16.97 -11.45
C PRO A 311 -29.76 -16.68 -11.98
N ALA A 312 -30.25 -17.56 -12.85
CA ALA A 312 -31.65 -17.59 -13.23
C ALA A 312 -32.47 -18.05 -12.02
N ALA A 313 -33.44 -17.23 -11.62
CA ALA A 313 -34.42 -17.56 -10.60
C ALA A 313 -35.21 -18.81 -11.03
N ALA A 314 -34.99 -19.93 -10.36
CA ALA A 314 -35.89 -21.08 -10.43
C ALA A 314 -36.99 -20.87 -9.39
N ALA A 315 -38.15 -20.42 -9.86
CA ALA A 315 -39.38 -20.43 -9.09
C ALA A 315 -39.76 -21.89 -8.77
N ALA A 316 -39.67 -22.27 -7.50
CA ALA A 316 -40.28 -23.49 -6.99
C ALA A 316 -41.78 -23.22 -6.77
N ALA A 317 -42.60 -23.58 -7.76
CA ALA A 317 -44.02 -23.79 -7.53
C ALA A 317 -44.17 -25.13 -6.77
N VAL A 318 -44.55 -25.04 -5.49
CA VAL A 318 -44.99 -26.20 -4.71
C VAL A 318 -46.50 -26.20 -4.69
N VAL A 319 -47.01 -27.37 -5.08
CA VAL A 319 -48.39 -27.86 -5.14
C VAL A 319 -49.17 -27.58 -3.85
N VAL A 320 -50.38 -27.01 -4.01
CA VAL A 320 -51.59 -27.33 -3.21
C VAL A 320 -52.77 -27.40 -4.17
#